data_AF-A0A0B8P189-F1
#
_entry.id   AF-A0A0B8P189-F1
#
_cell.length_a   1.000
_cell.length_b   1.000
_cell.length_c   1.000
_cell.angle_alpha   90.00
_cell.angle_beta   90.00
_cell.angle_gamma   90.00
#
_symmetry.space_group_name_H-M   'P 1'
#
loop_
_entity.id
_entity.type
_entity.pdbx_description
1 polymer ?
#
loop_
_entity_poly.entity_id
_entity_poly.type
_entity_poly.pdbx_seq_one_letter_code
_entity_poly.pdbx_strand_id
1 'polypeptide(L)'
;MKIAEKFWSFMIYDNQTRSMLETEQRKAGVDGLQKGLRVNKDGTTTIYFSAEAPKGWENNWVQTREGKGFNILFRTYSPTQEWLDDDPRARITDFIPVDPETEFK
;
A
#
# COMPACT_ATOMS: atom_id res chain seq x y z
N MET A 1 11.99 7.83 9.90
CA MET A 1 12.78 6.58 10.00
C MET A 1 12.53 5.78 8.73
N LYS A 2 13.52 5.05 8.21
CA LYS A 2 13.45 4.45 6.86
C LYS A 2 13.38 2.94 6.97
N ILE A 3 12.47 2.30 6.24
CA ILE A 3 12.29 0.83 6.23
C ILE A 3 13.11 0.13 5.14
N ALA A 4 13.59 0.87 4.14
CA ALA A 4 14.37 0.35 3.04
C ALA A 4 15.24 1.45 2.43
N GLU A 5 16.51 1.15 2.11
CA GLU A 5 17.45 2.12 1.57
C GLU A 5 17.15 2.55 0.13
N LYS A 6 16.63 1.64 -0.70
CA LYS A 6 16.21 1.99 -2.06
C LYS A 6 14.75 2.45 -2.07
N PHE A 7 13.83 1.51 -1.91
CA PHE A 7 12.39 1.78 -1.87
C PHE A 7 11.62 0.58 -1.32
N TRP A 8 10.30 0.70 -1.22
CA TRP A 8 9.37 -0.36 -0.84
C TRP A 8 8.21 -0.43 -1.84
N SER A 9 7.48 -1.54 -1.89
CA SER A 9 6.27 -1.66 -2.70
C SER A 9 5.19 -2.51 -2.05
N PHE A 10 3.94 -2.16 -2.32
CA PHE A 10 2.76 -3.01 -2.13
C PHE A 10 2.26 -3.44 -3.49
N MET A 11 2.06 -4.75 -3.67
CA MET A 11 1.43 -5.32 -4.86
C MET A 11 0.31 -6.26 -4.44
N ILE A 12 -0.77 -6.28 -5.20
CA ILE A 12 -1.91 -7.17 -4.96
C ILE A 12 -2.03 -8.22 -6.06
N TYR A 13 -2.43 -9.41 -5.64
CA TYR A 13 -2.48 -10.59 -6.48
C TYR A 13 -3.85 -11.26 -6.35
N ASP A 14 -4.30 -11.80 -7.47
CA ASP A 14 -5.54 -12.53 -7.58
C ASP A 14 -5.45 -13.86 -6.81
N ASN A 15 -6.46 -14.14 -5.99
CA ASN A 15 -6.41 -15.32 -5.13
C ASN A 15 -6.53 -16.66 -5.87
N GLN A 16 -7.05 -16.68 -7.10
CA GLN A 16 -7.22 -17.92 -7.85
C GLN A 16 -5.97 -18.22 -8.68
N THR A 17 -5.49 -17.22 -9.40
CA THR A 17 -4.41 -17.36 -10.40
C THR A 17 -3.03 -17.04 -9.85
N ARG A 18 -2.96 -16.29 -8.74
CA ARG A 18 -1.72 -15.74 -8.16
C ARG A 18 -0.96 -14.78 -9.08
N SER A 19 -1.59 -14.39 -10.18
CA SER A 19 -1.15 -13.28 -11.03
C SER A 19 -1.49 -11.94 -10.38
N MET A 20 -0.90 -10.85 -10.87
CA MET A 20 -1.31 -9.51 -10.48
C MET A 20 -2.83 -9.35 -10.67
N LEU A 21 -3.51 -8.75 -9.69
CA LEU A 21 -4.95 -8.52 -9.81
C LEU A 21 -5.20 -7.53 -10.96
N GLU A 22 -5.98 -7.95 -11.94
CA GLU A 22 -6.32 -7.10 -13.09
C GLU A 22 -7.44 -6.12 -12.72
N THR A 23 -7.16 -4.82 -12.91
CA THR A 23 -8.04 -3.69 -12.58
C THR A 23 -7.92 -2.56 -13.61
N GLU A 24 -8.85 -1.60 -13.58
CA GLU A 24 -8.86 -0.43 -14.48
C GLU A 24 -7.72 0.56 -14.19
N GLN A 25 -7.16 0.55 -12.97
CA GLN A 25 -5.98 1.31 -12.60
C GLN A 25 -4.75 0.93 -13.46
N ARG A 26 -4.78 -0.24 -14.13
CA ARG A 26 -3.69 -0.79 -14.96
C ARG A 26 -2.35 -0.82 -14.22
N LYS A 27 -2.43 -0.90 -12.90
CA LYS A 27 -1.35 -1.05 -11.93
C LYS A 27 -1.90 -1.94 -10.84
N ALA A 28 -1.14 -2.94 -10.45
CA ALA A 28 -1.53 -3.85 -9.38
C ALA A 28 -0.90 -3.47 -8.03
N GLY A 29 -0.48 -2.22 -7.87
CA GLY A 29 0.25 -1.80 -6.68
C GLY A 29 0.78 -0.37 -6.72
N VAL A 30 1.47 -0.03 -5.64
CA VAL A 30 2.09 1.28 -5.38
C VAL A 30 3.44 1.07 -4.74
N ASP A 31 4.37 1.97 -5.01
CA ASP A 31 5.72 1.94 -4.45
C ASP A 31 6.17 3.31 -3.95
N GLY A 32 7.23 3.30 -3.13
CA GLY A 32 7.80 4.51 -2.54
C GLY A 32 8.48 5.45 -3.55
N LEU A 33 8.57 5.10 -4.83
CA LEU A 33 9.10 5.95 -5.90
C LEU A 33 7.98 6.66 -6.69
N GLN A 34 6.72 6.32 -6.43
CA GLN A 34 5.59 6.93 -7.12
C GLN A 34 5.58 8.47 -6.94
N LYS A 35 5.56 9.18 -8.07
CA LYS A 35 5.43 10.65 -8.05
C LYS A 35 4.10 11.05 -7.44
N GLY A 36 4.14 12.03 -6.55
CA GLY A 36 2.93 12.54 -5.89
C GLY A 36 2.39 11.65 -4.76
N LEU A 37 3.16 10.65 -4.32
CA LEU A 37 2.85 9.89 -3.12
C LEU A 37 2.79 10.85 -1.92
N ARG A 38 1.66 10.83 -1.22
CA ARG A 38 1.41 11.64 -0.04
C ARG A 38 2.09 11.02 1.17
N VAL A 39 2.82 11.87 1.90
CA VAL A 39 3.46 11.54 3.18
C VAL A 39 2.74 12.30 4.28
N ASN A 40 2.46 11.61 5.39
CA ASN A 40 1.80 12.18 6.55
C ASN A 40 2.76 13.12 7.31
N LYS A 41 2.21 13.98 8.19
CA LYS A 41 3.01 14.94 8.97
C LYS A 41 4.04 14.29 9.89
N ASP A 42 3.76 13.06 10.33
CA ASP A 42 4.65 12.25 11.18
C ASP A 42 5.71 11.48 10.36
N GLY A 43 5.72 11.64 9.04
CA GLY A 43 6.65 10.97 8.13
C GLY A 43 6.22 9.57 7.70
N THR A 44 5.04 9.08 8.12
CA THR A 44 4.48 7.81 7.66
C THR A 44 3.81 7.95 6.29
N THR A 45 3.46 6.82 5.67
CA THR A 45 2.69 6.79 4.43
C THR A 45 1.50 5.85 4.62
N THR A 46 0.29 6.35 4.36
CA THR A 46 -0.93 5.54 4.35
C THR A 46 -1.19 5.06 2.93
N ILE A 47 -1.52 3.78 2.77
CA ILE A 47 -1.91 3.18 1.49
C ILE A 47 -3.30 2.56 1.63
N TYR A 48 -4.20 2.94 0.73
CA TYR A 48 -5.58 2.44 0.68
C TYR A 48 -5.73 1.33 -0.34
N PHE A 49 -6.58 0.36 -0.02
CA PHE A 49 -6.98 -0.73 -0.90
C PHE A 49 -8.51 -0.70 -0.99
N SER A 50 -9.05 -0.35 -2.15
CA SER A 50 -10.51 -0.20 -2.35
C SER A 50 -10.87 -0.30 -3.82
N ALA A 51 -12.14 -0.56 -4.15
CA ALA A 51 -12.58 -0.67 -5.55
C ALA A 51 -12.53 0.68 -6.30
N GLU A 52 -12.76 1.77 -5.57
CA GLU A 52 -12.70 3.15 -6.06
C GLU A 52 -11.64 3.96 -5.31
N ALA A 53 -11.06 4.94 -5.99
CA ALA A 53 -10.04 5.80 -5.40
C ALA A 53 -10.64 6.67 -4.29
N PRO A 54 -10.07 6.68 -3.07
CA PRO A 54 -10.48 7.65 -2.07
C PRO A 54 -10.09 9.06 -2.50
N LYS A 55 -11.01 10.01 -2.32
CA LYS A 55 -10.85 11.40 -2.76
C LYS A 55 -9.58 12.04 -2.16
N GLY A 56 -8.70 12.54 -3.02
CA GLY A 56 -7.44 13.18 -2.60
C GLY A 56 -6.33 12.20 -2.17
N TRP A 57 -6.53 10.90 -2.39
CA TRP A 57 -5.55 9.84 -2.14
C TRP A 57 -5.29 8.97 -3.37
N GLU A 58 -5.54 9.50 -4.57
CA GLU A 58 -5.41 8.79 -5.84
C GLU A 58 -3.98 8.25 -6.08
N ASN A 59 -2.97 8.89 -5.49
CA ASN A 59 -1.57 8.47 -5.55
C ASN A 59 -1.15 7.51 -4.42
N ASN A 60 -2.02 7.23 -3.46
CA ASN A 60 -1.78 6.40 -2.28
C ASN A 60 -2.77 5.22 -2.24
N TRP A 61 -3.22 4.78 -3.39
CA TRP A 61 -4.31 3.82 -3.51
C TRP A 61 -3.96 2.72 -4.51
N VAL A 62 -4.39 1.50 -4.18
CA VAL A 62 -4.36 0.34 -5.06
C VAL A 62 -5.78 -0.17 -5.27
N GLN A 63 -6.21 -0.23 -6.52
CA GLN A 63 -7.55 -0.65 -6.87
C GLN A 63 -7.76 -2.14 -6.57
N THR A 64 -8.86 -2.47 -5.89
CA THR A 64 -9.32 -3.85 -5.67
C THR A 64 -10.57 -4.12 -6.52
N ARG A 65 -11.16 -5.32 -6.41
CA ARG A 65 -12.44 -5.64 -7.07
C ARG A 65 -13.48 -6.07 -6.05
N GLU A 66 -14.67 -5.51 -6.15
CA GLU A 66 -15.81 -5.95 -5.35
C GLU A 66 -16.09 -7.44 -5.60
N GLY A 67 -16.42 -8.16 -4.52
CA GLY A 67 -16.69 -9.60 -4.58
C GLY A 67 -15.49 -10.49 -4.89
N LYS A 68 -14.25 -9.94 -4.98
CA LYS A 68 -13.04 -10.72 -5.28
C LYS A 68 -11.99 -10.59 -4.19
N GLY A 69 -11.60 -11.72 -3.62
CA GLY A 69 -10.47 -11.78 -2.69
C GLY A 69 -9.13 -11.61 -3.40
N PHE A 70 -8.16 -11.06 -2.69
CA PHE A 70 -6.78 -10.87 -3.15
C PHE A 70 -5.79 -11.11 -2.02
N ASN A 71 -4.52 -11.31 -2.36
CA ASN A 71 -3.42 -11.32 -1.42
C ASN A 71 -2.46 -10.16 -1.69
N ILE A 72 -1.85 -9.64 -0.63
CA ILE A 72 -0.95 -8.49 -0.69
C ILE A 72 0.47 -9.00 -0.46
N LEU A 73 1.42 -8.49 -1.26
CA LEU A 73 2.83 -8.69 -1.02
C LEU A 73 3.50 -7.33 -0.83
N PHE A 74 4.00 -7.12 0.39
CA PHE A 74 4.88 -6.02 0.72
C PHE A 74 6.33 -6.42 0.44
N ARG A 75 7.10 -5.53 -0.19
CA ARG A 75 8.52 -5.76 -0.46
C ARG A 75 9.34 -4.56 -0.04
N THR A 76 10.46 -4.82 0.61
CA THR A 76 11.53 -3.85 0.87
C THR A 76 12.70 -4.12 -0.06
N TYR A 77 13.21 -3.07 -0.73
CA TYR A 77 14.38 -3.17 -1.59
C TYR A 77 15.57 -2.56 -0.86
N SER A 78 16.52 -3.42 -0.47
CA SER A 78 17.60 -3.08 0.48
C SER A 78 17.03 -2.69 1.86
N PRO A 79 16.39 -3.62 2.60
CA PRO A 79 15.84 -3.33 3.92
C PRO A 79 16.90 -2.74 4.86
N THR A 80 16.49 -1.80 5.71
CA THR A 80 17.36 -1.22 6.74
C THR A 80 17.54 -2.21 7.90
N GLN A 81 18.55 -1.99 8.74
CA GLN A 81 18.78 -2.84 9.92
C GLN A 81 17.59 -2.74 10.88
N GLU A 82 17.01 -1.54 11.06
CA GLU A 82 15.84 -1.32 11.91
C GLU A 82 14.61 -2.11 11.45
N TRP A 83 14.42 -2.28 10.13
CA TRP A 83 13.36 -3.15 9.59
C TRP A 83 13.64 -4.63 9.90
N LEU A 84 14.89 -5.07 9.77
CA LEU A 84 15.29 -6.46 10.03
C LEU A 84 15.22 -6.82 11.52
N ASP A 85 15.46 -5.85 12.39
CA ASP A 85 15.40 -6.00 13.85
C ASP A 85 13.97 -5.85 14.40
N ASP A 86 12.96 -5.66 13.54
CA ASP A 86 11.55 -5.42 13.91
C ASP A 86 11.38 -4.21 14.86
N ASP A 87 12.10 -3.10 14.58
CA ASP A 87 11.91 -1.86 15.35
C ASP A 87 10.46 -1.37 15.17
N PRO A 88 9.72 -1.11 16.27
CA PRO A 88 8.31 -0.72 16.20
C PRO A 88 8.06 0.59 15.44
N ARG A 89 9.10 1.41 15.20
CA ARG A 89 9.04 2.66 14.44
C ARG A 89 9.37 2.46 12.96
N ALA A 90 9.84 1.29 12.57
CA ALA A 90 10.25 0.93 11.22
C ALA A 90 9.55 -0.35 10.75
N ARG A 91 8.25 -0.50 11.06
CA ARG A 91 7.42 -1.64 10.64
C ARG A 91 6.16 -1.19 9.91
N ILE A 92 5.54 -2.11 9.17
CA ILE A 92 4.16 -1.94 8.67
C ILE A 92 3.17 -2.34 9.77
N THR A 93 2.01 -1.71 9.80
CA THR A 93 0.89 -2.12 10.65
C THR A 93 0.03 -3.17 9.94
N ASP A 94 -0.84 -3.83 10.69
CA ASP A 94 -1.95 -4.58 10.10
C ASP A 94 -2.87 -3.67 9.27
N PHE A 95 -3.65 -4.30 8.39
CA PHE A 95 -4.68 -3.61 7.62
C PHE A 95 -5.85 -3.23 8.53
N ILE A 96 -6.25 -1.96 8.45
CA ILE A 96 -7.36 -1.41 9.24
C ILE A 96 -8.55 -1.21 8.30
N PRO A 97 -9.73 -1.78 8.60
CA PRO A 97 -10.95 -1.46 7.87
C PRO A 97 -11.27 0.03 8.00
N VAL A 98 -11.58 0.67 6.87
CA VAL A 98 -11.88 2.10 6.80
C VAL A 98 -13.34 2.28 6.43
N ASP A 99 -14.06 3.12 7.17
CA ASP A 99 -15.38 3.61 6.76
C ASP A 99 -15.20 4.84 5.85
N PRO A 100 -15.49 4.72 4.55
CA PRO A 100 -15.27 5.81 3.59
C PRO A 100 -16.12 7.04 3.91
N GLU A 101 -17.24 6.88 4.62
CA GLU A 101 -18.11 7.98 5.03
C GLU A 101 -17.51 8.84 6.14
N THR A 102 -16.44 8.39 6.80
CA THR A 102 -15.83 9.14 7.91
C THR A 102 -14.41 9.60 7.58
N GLU A 103 -13.63 8.77 6.88
CA GLU A 103 -12.21 9.04 6.62
C GLU A 103 -11.98 10.08 5.50
N PHE A 104 -12.87 10.15 4.51
CA PHE A 104 -12.67 10.94 3.28
C PHE A 104 -13.64 12.11 3.11
N LYS A 105 -14.34 12.50 4.18
CA LYS A 105 -15.17 13.71 4.21
C LYS A 105 -14.33 14.99 4.15
#